data_AF-A0A968MEX9-F1
#
_entry.id   AF-A0A968MEX9-F1
#
_cell.length_a   1.000
_cell.length_b   1.000
_cell.length_c   1.000
_cell.angle_alpha   90.00
_cell.angle_beta   90.00
_cell.angle_gamma   90.00
#
_symmetry.space_group_name_H-M   'P 1'
#
loop_
_entity.id
_entity.type
_entity.pdbx_description
1 polymer ?
#
loop_
_entity_poly.entity_id
_entity_poly.type
_entity_poly.pdbx_seq_one_letter_code
_entity_poly.pdbx_strand_id
1 'polypeptide(L)'
;MGYFIDNEQPWRDLKLFEGEKDKPFRFEWEKMIVEKYKDFHTLNKIWNSSFSNWEDVRNISNEAIIDNKKIKIDADKFEDHYANRYFLLISSTLKKYDPNHLYLGCRFTRRPPRKEIVEIAGKYCDVISLNVYSLVPAREEMELWYNMSGKPLLIGEHHLPLKSEKTA
;
A
#
# COMPACT_ATOMS: atom_id res chain seq x y z
N MET A 1 -4.14 -8.78 24.00
CA MET A 1 -3.60 -7.67 23.16
C MET A 1 -3.07 -8.28 21.87
N GLY A 2 -3.33 -7.68 20.71
CA GLY A 2 -3.11 -8.28 19.39
C GLY A 2 -1.69 -8.16 18.81
N TYR A 3 -1.57 -8.42 17.50
CA TYR A 3 -0.32 -8.45 16.75
C TYR A 3 -0.20 -7.28 15.75
N PHE A 4 0.93 -6.60 15.76
CA PHE A 4 1.41 -5.82 14.62
C PHE A 4 2.14 -6.73 13.65
N ILE A 5 1.94 -6.56 12.35
CA ILE A 5 2.69 -7.27 11.32
C ILE A 5 3.29 -6.24 10.38
N ASP A 6 4.61 -6.29 10.21
CA ASP A 6 5.43 -5.28 9.51
C ASP A 6 5.35 -3.87 10.11
N ASN A 7 6.02 -2.92 9.43
CA ASN A 7 6.08 -1.52 9.81
C ASN A 7 6.31 -0.64 8.57
N GLU A 8 5.55 0.45 8.45
CA GLU A 8 5.76 1.53 7.46
C GLU A 8 5.97 1.08 6.00
N GLN A 9 5.22 0.06 5.57
CA GLN A 9 5.26 -0.42 4.19
C GLN A 9 4.93 0.72 3.19
N PRO A 10 5.60 0.78 2.03
CA PRO A 10 5.54 1.93 1.12
C PRO A 10 4.30 1.90 0.20
N TRP A 11 3.13 2.16 0.77
CA TRP A 11 1.83 2.18 0.06
C TRP A 11 1.54 3.45 -0.77
N ARG A 12 2.56 4.18 -1.20
CA ARG A 12 2.42 5.44 -1.95
C ARG A 12 3.25 5.43 -3.21
N ASP A 13 2.86 6.31 -4.12
CA ASP A 13 3.62 6.67 -5.31
C ASP A 13 4.02 5.44 -6.14
N LEU A 14 3.25 4.35 -6.02
CA LEU A 14 3.48 3.08 -6.71
C LEU A 14 4.88 2.52 -6.47
N LYS A 15 5.45 2.75 -5.27
CA LYS A 15 6.77 2.23 -4.87
C LYS A 15 6.91 0.71 -4.98
N LEU A 16 5.80 -0.01 -5.01
CA LEU A 16 5.76 -1.42 -5.40
C LEU A 16 6.55 -1.70 -6.70
N PHE A 17 6.52 -0.78 -7.67
CA PHE A 17 7.20 -0.88 -8.95
C PHE A 17 8.66 -0.37 -8.94
N GLU A 18 9.19 0.13 -7.82
CA GLU A 18 10.63 0.43 -7.65
C GLU A 18 11.43 -0.85 -7.33
N GLY A 19 10.77 -1.89 -6.82
CA GLY A 19 11.40 -3.13 -6.40
C GLY A 19 11.93 -4.01 -7.55
N GLU A 20 12.66 -5.06 -7.16
CA GLU A 20 13.28 -6.04 -8.06
C GLU A 20 12.31 -6.62 -9.10
N LYS A 21 12.83 -6.80 -10.32
CA LYS A 21 12.05 -7.17 -11.52
C LYS A 21 11.74 -8.66 -11.63
N ASP A 22 12.42 -9.50 -10.85
CA ASP A 22 12.29 -10.96 -10.87
C ASP A 22 11.28 -11.50 -9.84
N LYS A 23 10.59 -10.63 -9.10
CA LYS A 23 9.68 -11.04 -8.04
C LYS A 23 8.33 -11.54 -8.57
N PRO A 24 7.68 -12.49 -7.88
CA PRO A 24 6.40 -13.07 -8.33
C PRO A 24 5.29 -12.05 -8.63
N PHE A 25 5.25 -10.92 -7.92
CA PHE A 25 4.23 -9.89 -8.15
C PHE A 25 4.34 -9.28 -9.56
N ARG A 26 5.53 -9.23 -10.17
CA ARG A 26 5.72 -8.71 -11.52
C ARG A 26 5.04 -9.58 -12.57
N PHE A 27 5.05 -10.90 -12.36
CA PHE A 27 4.34 -11.84 -13.20
C PHE A 27 2.82 -11.74 -13.01
N GLU A 28 2.34 -11.50 -11.79
CA GLU A 28 0.91 -11.26 -11.56
C GLU A 28 0.45 -9.94 -12.19
N TRP A 29 1.31 -8.90 -12.17
CA TRP A 29 1.07 -7.66 -12.90
C TRP A 29 0.94 -7.89 -14.40
N GLU A 30 1.91 -8.59 -15.01
CA GLU A 30 1.83 -8.95 -16.43
C GLU A 30 0.53 -9.70 -16.72
N LYS A 31 0.22 -10.73 -15.94
CA LYS A 31 -0.99 -11.52 -16.10
C LYS A 31 -2.25 -10.65 -16.06
N MET A 32 -2.36 -9.73 -15.10
CA MET A 32 -3.50 -8.80 -15.01
C MET A 32 -3.65 -7.95 -16.29
N ILE A 33 -2.53 -7.49 -16.85
CA ILE A 33 -2.52 -6.66 -18.06
C ILE A 33 -2.82 -7.49 -19.31
N VAL A 34 -2.25 -8.68 -19.44
CA VAL A 34 -2.55 -9.66 -20.51
C VAL A 34 -4.03 -10.01 -20.50
N GLU A 35 -4.59 -10.30 -19.32
CA GLU A 35 -6.01 -10.64 -19.19
C GLU A 35 -6.92 -9.49 -19.59
N LYS A 36 -6.55 -8.25 -19.28
CA LYS A 36 -7.33 -7.06 -19.62
C LYS A 36 -7.28 -6.69 -21.09
N TYR A 37 -6.08 -6.68 -21.69
CA TYR A 37 -5.87 -6.14 -23.03
C TYR A 37 -5.80 -7.19 -24.14
N LYS A 38 -5.48 -8.44 -23.82
CA LYS A 38 -5.34 -9.60 -24.71
C LYS A 38 -4.20 -9.52 -25.73
N ASP A 39 -3.98 -8.36 -26.34
CA ASP A 39 -3.00 -8.13 -27.40
C ASP A 39 -2.30 -6.76 -27.28
N PHE A 40 -1.12 -6.67 -27.91
CA PHE A 40 -0.30 -5.44 -27.88
C PHE A 40 -0.89 -4.30 -28.68
N HIS A 41 -1.65 -4.56 -29.75
CA HIS A 41 -2.23 -3.48 -30.56
C HIS A 41 -3.23 -2.67 -29.73
N THR A 42 -4.11 -3.36 -29.01
CA THR A 42 -5.08 -2.78 -28.10
C THR A 42 -4.39 -2.07 -26.93
N LEU A 43 -3.41 -2.74 -26.30
CA LEU A 43 -2.64 -2.17 -25.19
C LEU A 43 -1.93 -0.88 -25.60
N ASN A 44 -1.11 -0.93 -26.65
CA ASN A 44 -0.32 0.20 -27.12
C ASN A 44 -1.19 1.37 -27.59
N LYS A 45 -2.35 1.09 -28.18
CA LYS A 45 -3.34 2.11 -28.53
C LYS A 45 -3.91 2.82 -27.31
N ILE A 46 -4.25 2.09 -26.25
CA ILE A 46 -4.89 2.67 -25.05
C ILE A 46 -3.87 3.35 -24.15
N TRP A 47 -2.71 2.73 -23.94
CA TRP A 47 -1.64 3.27 -23.13
C TRP A 47 -0.82 4.33 -23.89
N ASN A 48 -1.02 4.52 -25.20
CA ASN A 48 -0.18 5.38 -26.02
C ASN A 48 1.32 5.06 -25.84
N SER A 49 1.63 3.77 -26.00
CA SER A 49 2.94 3.17 -25.76
C SER A 49 3.43 2.39 -26.98
N SER A 50 4.64 1.85 -26.89
CA SER A 50 5.27 1.07 -27.96
C SER A 50 5.93 -0.21 -27.43
N PHE A 51 5.25 -0.92 -26.53
CA PHE A 51 5.75 -2.18 -25.98
C PHE A 51 5.82 -3.26 -27.07
N SER A 52 6.93 -3.98 -27.11
CA SER A 52 7.20 -4.99 -28.14
C SER A 52 7.02 -6.41 -27.65
N ASN A 53 7.01 -6.61 -26.33
CA ASN A 53 6.80 -7.90 -25.68
C ASN A 53 6.21 -7.69 -24.27
N TRP A 54 5.76 -8.78 -23.62
CA TRP A 54 5.16 -8.71 -22.28
C TRP A 54 6.19 -8.50 -21.17
N GLU A 55 7.46 -8.84 -21.41
CA GLU A 55 8.54 -8.58 -20.47
C GLU A 55 8.79 -7.06 -20.31
N ASP A 56 8.63 -6.26 -21.37
CA ASP A 56 8.70 -4.79 -21.27
C ASP A 56 7.61 -4.24 -20.34
N VAL A 57 6.39 -4.79 -20.45
CA VAL A 57 5.24 -4.44 -19.59
C VAL A 57 5.48 -4.89 -18.14
N ARG A 58 6.00 -6.10 -17.96
CA ARG A 58 6.39 -6.66 -16.65
C ARG A 58 7.39 -5.76 -15.94
N ASN A 59 8.40 -5.33 -16.69
CA ASN A 59 9.58 -4.61 -16.19
C ASN A 59 9.43 -3.09 -16.24
N ILE A 60 8.20 -2.59 -16.45
CA ILE A 60 7.90 -1.16 -16.49
C ILE A 60 8.42 -0.47 -15.21
N SER A 61 9.02 0.70 -15.40
CA SER A 61 9.58 1.49 -14.31
C SER A 61 8.48 2.33 -13.64
N ASN A 62 8.71 2.71 -12.39
CA ASN A 62 7.80 3.58 -11.66
C ASN A 62 7.60 4.94 -12.37
N GLU A 63 8.66 5.50 -12.93
CA GLU A 63 8.63 6.78 -13.66
C GLU A 63 7.74 6.68 -14.90
N ALA A 64 7.90 5.63 -15.70
CA ALA A 64 7.07 5.41 -16.89
C ALA A 64 5.58 5.25 -16.54
N ILE A 65 5.27 4.69 -15.37
CA ILE A 65 3.89 4.61 -14.87
C ILE A 65 3.39 5.99 -14.46
N ILE A 66 4.17 6.76 -13.70
CA ILE A 66 3.77 8.10 -13.20
C ILE A 66 3.54 9.07 -14.36
N ASP A 67 4.40 9.05 -15.36
CA ASP A 67 4.33 9.94 -16.53
C ASP A 67 3.14 9.63 -17.44
N ASN A 68 2.58 8.42 -17.34
CA ASN A 68 1.47 7.98 -18.16
C ASN A 68 0.22 7.66 -17.33
N LYS A 69 -0.72 8.63 -17.30
CA LYS A 69 -1.99 8.49 -16.57
C LYS A 69 -2.78 7.22 -16.90
N LYS A 70 -2.70 6.69 -18.14
CA LYS A 70 -3.43 5.49 -18.53
C LYS A 70 -2.81 4.23 -17.94
N ILE A 71 -1.49 4.16 -17.90
CA ILE A 71 -0.74 3.10 -17.22
C ILE A 71 -0.96 3.22 -15.72
N LYS A 72 -0.89 4.43 -15.16
CA LYS A 72 -1.09 4.69 -13.73
C LYS A 72 -2.44 4.16 -13.21
N ILE A 73 -3.52 4.34 -13.98
CA ILE A 73 -4.84 3.80 -13.59
C ILE A 73 -4.80 2.28 -13.39
N ASP A 74 -4.06 1.56 -14.22
CA ASP A 74 -3.94 0.11 -14.10
C ASP A 74 -2.97 -0.28 -13.00
N ALA A 75 -1.88 0.45 -12.83
CA ALA A 75 -0.95 0.25 -11.73
C ALA A 75 -1.59 0.50 -10.35
N ASP A 76 -2.45 1.52 -10.23
CA ASP A 76 -3.23 1.79 -9.01
C ASP A 76 -4.18 0.61 -8.71
N LYS A 77 -4.86 0.06 -9.73
CA LYS A 77 -5.69 -1.15 -9.57
C LYS A 77 -4.89 -2.38 -9.17
N PHE A 78 -3.67 -2.51 -9.68
CA PHE A 78 -2.78 -3.59 -9.28
C PHE A 78 -2.30 -3.44 -7.84
N GLU A 79 -1.97 -2.21 -7.41
CA GLU A 79 -1.61 -1.92 -6.03
C GLU A 79 -2.80 -2.22 -5.08
N ASP A 80 -4.05 -1.96 -5.50
CA ASP A 80 -5.24 -2.37 -4.76
C ASP A 80 -5.34 -3.91 -4.65
N HIS A 81 -5.11 -4.62 -5.76
CA HIS A 81 -5.08 -6.09 -5.77
C HIS A 81 -4.00 -6.64 -4.83
N TYR A 82 -2.80 -6.07 -4.89
CA TYR A 82 -1.66 -6.43 -4.05
C TYR A 82 -1.96 -6.18 -2.56
N ALA A 83 -2.47 -5.00 -2.20
CA ALA A 83 -2.84 -4.68 -0.84
C ALA A 83 -3.94 -5.62 -0.31
N ASN A 84 -4.95 -5.91 -1.12
CA ASN A 84 -6.00 -6.86 -0.75
C ASN A 84 -5.42 -8.24 -0.44
N ARG A 85 -4.48 -8.72 -1.26
CA ARG A 85 -3.80 -10.00 -1.02
C ARG A 85 -2.96 -9.99 0.26
N TYR A 86 -2.20 -8.92 0.49
CA TYR A 86 -1.37 -8.72 1.68
C TYR A 86 -2.21 -8.80 2.98
N PHE A 87 -3.22 -7.94 3.10
CA PHE A 87 -4.04 -7.86 4.32
C PHE A 87 -4.91 -9.11 4.53
N LEU A 88 -5.46 -9.70 3.45
CA LEU A 88 -6.21 -10.94 3.53
C LEU A 88 -5.34 -12.10 4.03
N LEU A 89 -4.13 -12.25 3.49
CA LEU A 89 -3.25 -13.36 3.85
C LEU A 89 -2.84 -13.27 5.32
N ILE A 90 -2.51 -12.08 5.80
CA ILE A 90 -2.17 -11.87 7.21
C ILE A 90 -3.37 -12.13 8.11
N SER A 91 -4.52 -11.51 7.83
CA SER A 91 -5.74 -11.68 8.64
C SER A 91 -6.19 -13.14 8.71
N SER A 92 -6.20 -13.85 7.57
CA SER A 92 -6.54 -15.28 7.54
C SER A 92 -5.53 -16.15 8.26
N THR A 93 -4.23 -15.82 8.18
CA THR A 93 -3.17 -16.55 8.89
C THR A 93 -3.29 -16.37 10.40
N LEU A 94 -3.44 -15.13 10.87
CA LEU A 94 -3.63 -14.84 12.29
C LEU A 94 -4.89 -15.54 12.81
N LYS A 95 -6.02 -15.44 12.12
CA LYS A 95 -7.26 -16.12 12.52
C LYS A 95 -7.14 -17.64 12.57
N LYS A 96 -6.32 -18.23 11.70
CA LYS A 96 -6.07 -19.69 11.68
C LYS A 96 -5.31 -20.15 12.92
N TYR A 97 -4.29 -19.41 13.34
CA TYR A 97 -3.37 -19.85 14.40
C TYR A 97 -3.70 -19.26 15.77
N ASP A 98 -4.31 -18.08 15.81
CA ASP A 98 -4.71 -17.39 17.03
C ASP A 98 -5.97 -16.51 16.82
N PRO A 99 -7.16 -17.14 16.80
CA PRO A 99 -8.41 -16.47 16.46
C PRO A 99 -8.90 -15.45 17.49
N ASN A 100 -8.34 -15.44 18.71
CA ASN A 100 -8.82 -14.62 19.83
C ASN A 100 -8.04 -13.30 19.99
N HIS A 101 -7.00 -13.07 19.17
CA HIS A 101 -6.16 -11.89 19.23
C HIS A 101 -6.38 -10.97 18.02
N LEU A 102 -6.32 -9.66 18.27
CA LEU A 102 -6.58 -8.63 17.27
C LEU A 102 -5.47 -8.57 16.21
N TYR A 103 -5.83 -8.29 14.97
CA TYR A 103 -4.89 -7.83 13.95
C TYR A 103 -4.77 -6.30 14.00
N LEU A 104 -3.61 -5.80 14.44
CA LEU A 104 -3.35 -4.38 14.67
C LEU A 104 -2.79 -3.64 13.44
N GLY A 105 -2.82 -4.26 12.25
CA GLY A 105 -2.32 -3.67 11.01
C GLY A 105 -0.80 -3.61 10.92
N CYS A 106 -0.31 -2.70 10.06
CA CYS A 106 1.09 -2.62 9.63
C CYS A 106 1.78 -1.29 9.94
N ARG A 107 1.29 -0.55 10.94
CA ARG A 107 1.91 0.69 11.45
C ARG A 107 2.20 1.67 10.31
N PHE A 108 1.14 2.16 9.67
CA PHE A 108 1.28 3.11 8.57
C PHE A 108 1.97 4.39 9.03
N THR A 109 2.62 5.10 8.12
CA THR A 109 3.03 6.48 8.37
C THR A 109 1.80 7.39 8.52
N ARG A 110 1.94 8.50 9.26
CA ARG A 110 0.85 9.43 9.62
C ARG A 110 -0.09 9.81 8.46
N ARG A 111 0.45 10.16 7.30
CA ARG A 111 -0.36 10.57 6.14
C ARG A 111 -1.07 9.34 5.54
N PRO A 112 -2.34 9.36 5.15
CA PRO A 112 -2.95 8.19 4.52
C PRO A 112 -2.44 7.97 3.09
N PRO A 113 -2.26 6.72 2.61
CA PRO A 113 -2.07 6.40 1.20
C PRO A 113 -3.35 6.67 0.41
N ARG A 114 -3.48 6.13 -0.82
CA ARG A 114 -4.76 6.17 -1.56
C ARG A 114 -5.90 5.59 -0.71
N LYS A 115 -7.09 6.15 -0.89
CA LYS A 115 -8.29 5.80 -0.11
C LYS A 115 -8.58 4.30 -0.17
N GLU A 116 -8.45 3.69 -1.34
CA GLU A 116 -8.73 2.28 -1.59
C GLU A 116 -7.84 1.37 -0.72
N ILE A 117 -6.57 1.73 -0.52
CA ILE A 117 -5.64 0.98 0.33
C ILE A 117 -6.07 1.03 1.80
N VAL A 118 -6.53 2.19 2.27
CA VAL A 118 -7.03 2.35 3.65
C VAL A 118 -8.33 1.59 3.85
N GLU A 119 -9.25 1.65 2.89
CA GLU A 119 -10.49 0.87 2.89
C GLU A 119 -10.20 -0.63 2.89
N ILE A 120 -9.23 -1.09 2.08
CA ILE A 120 -8.79 -2.49 2.06
C ILE A 120 -8.21 -2.91 3.40
N ALA A 121 -7.33 -2.11 4.00
CA ALA A 121 -6.80 -2.40 5.34
C ALA A 121 -7.96 -2.50 6.37
N GLY A 122 -8.93 -1.59 6.29
CA GLY A 122 -10.14 -1.61 7.11
C GLY A 122 -11.03 -2.86 6.92
N LYS A 123 -10.96 -3.57 5.79
CA LYS A 123 -11.70 -4.84 5.62
C LYS A 123 -11.12 -5.97 6.49
N TYR A 124 -9.83 -5.93 6.82
CA TYR A 124 -9.11 -7.08 7.36
C TYR A 124 -8.51 -6.85 8.76
N CYS A 125 -8.06 -5.62 9.04
CA CYS A 125 -7.52 -5.23 10.35
C CYS A 125 -8.66 -4.99 11.34
N ASP A 126 -8.44 -5.36 12.60
CA ASP A 126 -9.35 -5.02 13.68
C ASP A 126 -9.11 -3.59 14.18
N VAL A 127 -7.85 -3.14 14.12
CA VAL A 127 -7.39 -1.79 14.48
C VAL A 127 -6.42 -1.31 13.41
N ILE A 128 -6.52 -0.03 13.02
CA ILE A 128 -5.52 0.61 12.14
C ILE A 128 -4.46 1.28 13.00
N SER A 129 -3.21 0.86 12.83
CA SER A 129 -2.08 1.46 13.54
C SER A 129 -1.32 2.48 12.71
N LEU A 130 -0.97 3.60 13.34
CA LEU A 130 -0.30 4.76 12.72
C LEU A 130 0.92 5.18 13.54
N ASN A 131 2.05 5.44 12.89
CA ASN A 131 3.21 6.09 13.48
C ASN A 131 3.05 7.61 13.30
N VAL A 132 2.98 8.34 14.41
CA VAL A 132 2.68 9.77 14.45
C VAL A 132 3.67 10.48 15.35
N TYR A 133 4.72 11.02 14.74
CA TYR A 133 5.74 11.84 15.41
C TYR A 133 5.26 13.28 15.59
N SER A 134 4.33 13.47 16.53
CA SER A 134 3.79 14.76 16.98
C SER A 134 3.45 14.68 18.47
N LEU A 135 3.47 15.80 19.18
CA LEU A 135 3.01 15.89 20.58
C LEU A 135 1.52 15.52 20.68
N VAL A 136 0.73 16.00 19.72
CA VAL A 136 -0.69 15.69 19.59
C VAL A 136 -0.95 15.32 18.12
N PRO A 137 -1.50 14.13 17.81
CA PRO A 137 -1.97 13.82 16.47
C PRO A 137 -3.03 14.83 16.02
N ALA A 138 -2.90 15.36 14.80
CA ALA A 138 -3.88 16.28 14.25
C ALA A 138 -5.24 15.57 14.10
N ARG A 139 -6.31 16.17 14.64
CA ARG A 139 -7.65 15.58 14.66
C ARG A 139 -8.14 15.26 13.26
N GLU A 140 -7.94 16.19 12.33
CA GLU A 140 -8.40 16.08 10.94
C GLU A 140 -7.74 14.90 10.22
N GLU A 141 -6.46 14.65 10.49
CA GLU A 141 -5.74 13.48 9.93
C GLU A 141 -6.31 12.17 10.51
N MET A 142 -6.61 12.14 11.81
CA MET A 142 -7.20 10.96 12.45
C MET A 142 -8.63 10.70 11.97
N GLU A 143 -9.44 11.75 11.82
CA GLU A 143 -10.80 11.64 11.28
C GLU A 143 -10.79 11.15 9.84
N LEU A 144 -9.83 11.58 9.01
CA LEU A 144 -9.67 11.06 7.66
C LEU A 144 -9.41 9.55 7.67
N TRP A 145 -8.44 9.08 8.46
CA TRP A 145 -8.16 7.65 8.62
C TRP A 145 -9.36 6.84 9.11
N TYR A 146 -10.05 7.35 10.13
CA TYR A 146 -11.23 6.71 10.70
C TYR A 146 -12.37 6.61 9.67
N ASN A 147 -12.66 7.71 8.97
CA ASN A 147 -13.73 7.77 7.98
C ASN A 147 -13.49 6.84 6.77
N MET A 148 -12.24 6.63 6.37
CA MET A 148 -11.90 5.72 5.27
C MET A 148 -11.87 4.26 5.71
N SER A 149 -11.29 3.96 6.88
CA SER A 149 -11.11 2.57 7.32
C SER A 149 -12.33 2.00 8.06
N GLY A 150 -13.12 2.85 8.71
CA GLY A 150 -14.19 2.43 9.63
C GLY A 150 -13.69 1.70 10.88
N LYS A 151 -12.41 1.83 11.23
CA LYS A 151 -11.77 1.10 12.34
C LYS A 151 -11.22 2.02 13.42
N PRO A 152 -11.16 1.55 14.69
CA PRO A 152 -10.40 2.22 15.74
C PRO A 152 -8.95 2.45 15.31
N LEU A 153 -8.38 3.56 15.77
CA LEU A 153 -7.00 3.93 15.50
C LEU A 153 -6.10 3.70 16.72
N LEU A 154 -4.87 3.27 16.48
CA LEU A 154 -3.83 3.09 17.50
C LEU A 154 -2.55 3.79 17.09
N ILE A 155 -2.00 4.65 17.95
CA ILE A 155 -0.70 5.27 17.70
C ILE A 155 0.41 4.26 18.06
N GLY A 156 1.19 3.85 17.06
CA GLY A 156 2.24 2.84 17.16
C GLY A 156 3.61 3.40 17.57
N GLU A 157 3.92 4.63 17.17
CA GLU A 157 5.15 5.36 17.49
C GLU A 157 4.86 6.85 17.68
N HIS A 158 5.51 7.45 18.67
CA HIS A 158 5.65 8.89 18.84
C HIS A 158 6.91 9.16 19.68
N HIS A 159 7.57 10.30 19.49
CA HIS A 159 8.57 10.81 20.41
C HIS A 159 8.69 12.33 20.23
N LEU A 160 9.31 13.00 21.21
CA LEU A 160 9.66 14.41 21.14
C LEU A 160 11.13 14.59 21.54
N PRO A 161 11.95 15.25 20.71
CA PRO A 161 13.29 15.60 21.13
C PRO A 161 13.22 16.69 22.22
N LEU A 162 13.90 16.46 23.34
CA LEU A 162 14.16 17.51 24.31
C LEU A 162 15.38 18.31 23.87
N LYS A 163 15.26 19.64 23.86
CA LYS A 163 16.40 20.52 23.59
C LYS A 163 17.23 20.62 24.86
N SER A 164 18.43 20.05 24.87
CA SER A 164 19.43 20.27 25.92
C SER A 164 20.25 21.49 25.57
N GLU A 165 20.31 22.48 26.44
CA GLU A 165 21.35 23.50 26.37
C GLU A 165 22.66 22.83 26.80
N LYS A 166 23.55 22.54 25.84
CA LYS A 166 24.93 22.22 26.21
C LYS A 166 25.53 23.52 26.72
N THR A 167 25.66 23.66 28.03
CA THR A 167 26.52 24.69 28.63
C THR A 167 27.94 24.46 28.09
N ALA A 168 28.44 25.44 27.34
CA ALA A 168 29.80 25.47 26.79
C ALA A 168 30.84 25.62 27.91
#